data_AF-A0A924Z7R7-F1
#
_entry.id   AF-A0A924Z7R7-F1
#
_cell.length_a   1.000
_cell.length_b   1.000
_cell.length_c   1.000
_cell.angle_alpha   90.00
_cell.angle_beta   90.00
_cell.angle_gamma   90.00
#
_symmetry.space_group_name_H-M   'P 1'
#
loop_
_entity.id
_entity.type
_entity.pdbx_description
1 polymer ?
#
loop_
_entity_poly.entity_id
_entity_poly.type
_entity_poly.pdbx_seq_one_letter_code
_entity_poly.pdbx_strand_id
1 'polypeptide(L)' 'MQDRVRIEIDSHGVADVCLVRGDKMNALDFEMFDALTGAINRLKAEKGLR' A
#
# COMPACT_ATOMS: atom_id res chain seq x y z
N MET A 1 2.02 -7.09 13.99
CA MET A 1 2.13 -6.77 12.55
C MET A 1 0.98 -5.83 12.23
N GLN A 2 1.24 -4.53 12.31
CA GLN A 2 0.24 -3.49 11.97
C GLN A 2 0.43 -3.19 10.49
N ASP A 3 -0.62 -3.31 9.68
CA ASP A 3 -0.55 -2.91 8.27
C ASP A 3 -0.22 -1.42 8.19
N ARG A 4 0.94 -1.09 7.61
CA ARG A 4 1.41 0.31 7.46
C ARG A 4 0.78 1.03 6.27
N VAL A 5 0.19 0.25 5.37
CA VAL A 5 -0.44 0.70 4.13
C VAL A 5 -1.79 0.01 3.94
N ARG A 6 -2.79 0.75 3.46
CA ARG A 6 -4.08 0.24 2.99
C ARG A 6 -4.06 0.26 1.46
N ILE A 7 -4.58 -0.80 0.86
CA ILE A 7 -4.71 -0.92 -0.60
C ILE A 7 -6.19 -1.13 -0.93
N GLU A 8 -6.73 -0.29 -1.79
CA GLU A 8 -8.04 -0.48 -2.42
C GLU A 8 -7.87 -0.49 -3.93
N ILE A 9 -8.56 -1.39 -4.60
CA ILE A 9 -8.55 -1.49 -6.06
C ILE A 9 -9.95 -1.20 -6.54
N ASP A 10 -10.11 -0.17 -7.34
CA ASP A 10 -11.39 0.22 -7.89
C ASP A 10 -11.83 -0.70 -9.04
N SER A 11 -13.09 -0.55 -9.48
CA SER A 11 -13.63 -1.32 -10.61
C SER A 11 -13.04 -0.91 -11.97
N HIS A 12 -12.27 0.18 -12.04
CA HIS A 12 -11.63 0.68 -13.24
C HIS A 12 -10.18 0.19 -13.39
N GLY A 13 -9.65 -0.54 -12.40
CA GLY A 13 -8.29 -1.06 -12.41
C GLY A 13 -7.26 -0.07 -11.87
N VAL A 14 -7.66 0.86 -11.00
CA VAL A 14 -6.76 1.77 -10.28
C VAL A 14 -6.61 1.29 -8.86
N ALA A 15 -5.37 1.27 -8.36
CA ALA A 15 -5.07 0.92 -6.97
C ALA A 15 -4.69 2.15 -6.17
N ASP A 16 -5.48 2.44 -5.15
CA ASP A 16 -5.19 3.45 -4.15
C ASP A 16 -4.39 2.83 -3.01
N VAL A 17 -3.17 3.33 -2.80
CA VAL A 17 -2.30 2.92 -1.69
C VAL A 17 -2.16 4.06 -0.71
N CYS A 18 -2.77 3.93 0.46
CA CYS A 18 -2.76 4.96 1.51
C CYS A 18 -1.89 4.55 2.70
N LEU A 19 -1.05 5.46 3.19
CA LEU A 19 -0.33 5.28 4.45
C LEU A 19 -1.32 5.43 5.62
N VAL A 20 -1.34 4.47 6.54
CA VAL A 20 -2.32 4.42 7.65
C VAL A 20 -1.70 4.64 9.04
N ARG A 21 -0.45 5.12 9.09
CA ARG A 21 0.24 5.44 10.35
C ARG A 21 -0.11 6.84 10.85
N GLY A 22 -1.40 7.05 11.10
CA GLY A 22 -1.95 8.34 11.53
C GLY A 22 -1.39 8.81 12.88
N ASP A 23 -1.01 7.88 13.76
CA ASP A 23 -0.43 8.15 15.07
C ASP A 23 0.96 8.83 15.00
N LYS A 24 1.63 8.75 13.85
CA LYS A 24 2.95 9.36 13.61
C LYS A 24 2.94 10.32 12.41
N MET A 25 1.78 10.86 12.05
CA MET A 25 1.63 11.75 10.90
C MET A 25 2.21 11.13 9.60
N ASN A 26 2.09 9.81 9.45
CA ASN A 26 2.66 9.05 8.35
C ASN A 26 4.19 9.15 8.19
N ALA A 27 4.92 9.41 9.27
CA ALA A 27 6.37 9.33 9.26
C ALA A 27 6.83 7.95 8.75
N LEU A 28 7.74 7.95 7.77
CA LEU A 28 8.26 6.73 7.16
C LEU A 28 9.25 6.06 8.12
N ASP A 29 9.01 4.78 8.42
CA ASP A 29 9.95 3.90 9.11
C ASP A 29 10.35 2.71 8.23
N PHE A 30 11.29 1.90 8.69
CA PHE A 30 11.76 0.73 7.94
C PHE A 30 10.62 -0.27 7.62
N GLU A 31 9.71 -0.51 8.56
CA GLU A 31 8.55 -1.37 8.33
C GLU A 31 7.59 -0.80 7.27
N MET A 32 7.49 0.52 7.13
CA MET A 32 6.75 1.17 6.04
C MET A 32 7.38 0.91 4.68
N PHE A 33 8.71 0.91 4.56
CA PHE A 33 9.37 0.57 3.30
C PHE A 33 9.14 -0.90 2.93
N ASP A 34 9.17 -1.80 3.90
CA ASP A 34 8.85 -3.21 3.68
C ASP A 34 7.38 -3.38 3.25
N ALA A 35 6.45 -2.68 3.90
CA ALA A 35 5.03 -2.71 3.57
C ALA A 35 4.74 -2.14 2.17
N LEU A 36 5.40 -1.05 1.78
CA LEU A 36 5.31 -0.48 0.42
C LEU A 36 5.88 -1.44 -0.63
N THR A 37 7.02 -2.07 -0.33
CA THR A 37 7.61 -3.07 -1.23
C THR A 37 6.68 -4.27 -1.42
N GLY A 38 6.05 -4.75 -0.34
CA GLY A 38 5.02 -5.79 -0.38
C GLY A 38 3.80 -5.38 -1.21
N ALA A 39 3.32 -4.14 -1.02
CA ALA A 39 2.21 -3.57 -1.78
C ALA A 39 2.52 -3.51 -3.28
N ILE A 40 3.70 -2.99 -3.66
CA ILE A 40 4.14 -2.91 -5.06
C ILE A 40 4.23 -4.30 -5.68
N ASN A 41 4.80 -5.28 -4.98
CA ASN A 41 4.90 -6.65 -5.48
C ASN A 41 3.53 -7.30 -5.72
N ARG A 42 2.58 -7.06 -4.82
CA ARG A 42 1.19 -7.51 -4.98
C ARG A 42 0.54 -6.85 -6.21
N LEU A 43 0.60 -5.52 -6.29
CA LEU A 43 -0.03 -4.76 -7.37
C LEU A 43 0.53 -5.11 -8.75
N LYS A 44 1.84 -5.38 -8.83
CA LYS A 44 2.49 -5.85 -10.06
C LYS A 44 1.93 -7.19 -10.57
N ALA A 45 1.44 -8.04 -9.67
CA ALA A 45 0.84 -9.33 -10.04
C ALA A 45 -0.67 -9.24 -10.32
N GLU A 46 -1.31 -8.11 -10.02
CA GLU A 46 -2.76 -7.96 -10.13
C GLU A 46 -3.18 -7.76 -11.59
N LYS A 47 -4.11 -8.58 -12.07
CA LYS A 47 -4.58 -8.53 -13.46
C LYS A 47 -5.60 -7.42 -13.64
N GLY A 48 -5.38 -6.57 -14.64
CA GLY A 48 -6.31 -5.49 -14.98
C GLY A 48 -5.99 -4.16 -14.31
N LEU A 49 -4.93 -4.10 -13.50
CA LEU A 49 -4.36 -2.85 -13.00
C LEU A 49 -3.69 -2.06 -14.14
N ARG A 50 -3.86 -0.74 -14.20
CA ARG A 50 -3.41 0.11 -15.33
C ARG A 50 -2.75 1.40 -14.90
#